data_AF-A0A3S1HVH0-F1
#
_entry.id   AF-A0A3S1HVH0-F1
#
_cell.length_a   1.000
_cell.length_b   1.000
_cell.length_c   1.000
_cell.angle_alpha   90.00
_cell.angle_beta   90.00
_cell.angle_gamma   90.00
#
_symmetry.space_group_name_H-M   'P 1'
#
loop_
_entity.id
_entity.type
_entity.pdbx_description
1 polymer ?
#
loop_
_entity_poly.entity_id
_entity_poly.type
_entity_poly.pdbx_seq_one_letter_code
_entity_poly.pdbx_strand_id
1 'polypeptide(L)'
;MSRLVLYTGEHFGRFAVLLFVLPLFCPVLLWLLLLDRHPLAVIAGGVIAVPAAMLAFVLLIGALFAGFRPSRVEGITRESAPKLWAVWESVAGKHRAGRTTIVLSSDLNASIGEERPFLGLLGRRAILTVGIPLLAVTDEKAFSAILAHEHAHLKNRDTNGGLNLAELDKSFDLIFEYAPPGKTVSGSLFYWILAPLSYSLEREGIRLSRRAEIDADRHAAMSGDSYEAARALLLIAAADKFFDDRVYNPLKRELLGAMAPPRPPLDRVLAVCSDLSSTSLLQEYALKAWAAADDEKADHPPWSERLTALGYGSVPTIEPVLVPALSSLLSNEMIAERVRHFDSEWTTKIADYLDR
;
A
#
# COMPACT_ATOMS: atom_id res chain seq x y z
N MET A 1 -10.26 -18.41 18.14
CA MET A 1 -11.02 -17.58 17.18
C MET A 1 -11.42 -18.41 15.99
N SER A 2 -12.59 -18.14 15.40
CA SER A 2 -13.17 -19.00 14.37
C SER A 2 -12.36 -18.87 13.08
N ARG A 3 -11.73 -19.97 12.62
CA ARG A 3 -11.14 -20.09 11.28
C ARG A 3 -12.09 -19.60 10.18
N LEU A 4 -13.40 -19.64 10.44
CA LEU A 4 -14.44 -19.12 9.56
C LEU A 4 -14.28 -17.62 9.27
N VAL A 5 -14.01 -16.77 10.27
CA VAL A 5 -13.94 -15.31 10.08
C VAL A 5 -12.74 -14.95 9.21
N LEU A 6 -11.57 -15.55 9.48
CA LEU A 6 -10.37 -15.38 8.66
C LEU A 6 -10.61 -15.87 7.23
N TYR A 7 -11.14 -17.09 7.08
CA TYR A 7 -11.49 -17.65 5.78
C TYR A 7 -12.45 -16.75 5.00
N THR A 8 -13.54 -16.28 5.61
CA THR A 8 -14.48 -15.39 4.95
C THR A 8 -13.88 -14.02 4.67
N GLY A 9 -13.04 -13.52 5.57
CA GLY A 9 -12.32 -12.26 5.40
C GLY A 9 -11.42 -12.34 4.17
N GLU A 10 -10.56 -13.35 4.08
CA GLU A 10 -9.66 -13.56 2.94
C GLU A 10 -10.40 -13.66 1.59
N HIS A 11 -11.58 -14.30 1.55
CA HIS A 11 -12.31 -14.58 0.30
C HIS A 11 -13.32 -13.50 -0.09
N PHE A 12 -13.95 -12.84 0.89
CA PHE A 12 -15.07 -11.91 0.67
C PHE A 12 -14.81 -10.48 1.18
N GLY A 13 -13.68 -10.23 1.85
CA GLY A 13 -13.26 -8.91 2.33
C GLY A 13 -14.28 -8.22 3.21
N ARG A 14 -14.60 -6.97 2.90
CA ARG A 14 -15.61 -6.18 3.63
C ARG A 14 -16.99 -6.84 3.71
N PHE A 15 -17.33 -7.81 2.85
CA PHE A 15 -18.59 -8.55 2.96
C PHE A 15 -18.57 -9.62 4.06
N ALA A 16 -17.40 -9.99 4.60
CA ALA A 16 -17.31 -10.86 5.77
C ALA A 16 -17.96 -10.24 7.02
N VAL A 17 -18.17 -8.91 7.02
CA VAL A 17 -18.98 -8.19 8.01
C VAL A 17 -20.40 -8.77 8.15
N LEU A 18 -20.93 -9.41 7.09
CA LEU A 18 -22.24 -10.06 7.13
C LEU A 18 -22.35 -11.16 8.18
N LEU A 19 -21.23 -11.80 8.57
CA LEU A 19 -21.20 -12.74 9.70
C LEU A 19 -21.59 -12.10 11.03
N PHE A 20 -21.36 -10.80 11.18
CA PHE A 20 -21.70 -10.03 12.38
C PHE A 20 -23.06 -9.34 12.23
N VAL A 21 -23.39 -8.87 11.03
CA VAL A 21 -24.66 -8.19 10.75
C VAL A 21 -25.86 -9.14 10.86
N LEU A 22 -25.76 -10.36 10.33
CA LEU A 22 -26.89 -11.30 10.34
C LEU A 22 -27.39 -11.64 11.76
N PRO A 23 -26.51 -11.98 12.74
CA PRO A 23 -26.93 -12.19 14.13
C PRO A 23 -27.55 -10.95 14.80
N LEU A 24 -27.13 -9.73 14.43
CA LEU A 24 -27.66 -8.49 15.00
C LEU A 24 -29.12 -8.23 14.60
N PHE A 25 -29.60 -8.84 13.51
CA PHE A 25 -31.01 -8.78 13.13
C PHE A 25 -31.91 -9.70 13.96
N CYS A 26 -31.39 -10.73 14.63
CA CYS A 26 -32.18 -11.63 15.48
C CYS A 26 -32.94 -10.90 16.61
N PRO A 27 -32.31 -10.05 17.45
CA PRO A 27 -33.03 -9.30 18.48
C PRO A 27 -34.03 -8.30 17.89
N VAL A 28 -33.74 -7.72 16.73
CA VAL A 28 -34.64 -6.80 16.03
C VAL A 28 -35.89 -7.54 15.53
N LEU A 29 -35.72 -8.70 14.90
CA LEU A 29 -36.82 -9.53 14.43
C LEU A 29 -37.71 -10.00 15.59
N LEU A 30 -37.09 -10.48 16.68
CA LEU A 30 -37.81 -10.89 17.88
C LEU A 30 -38.59 -9.72 18.48
N TRP A 31 -37.99 -8.53 18.53
CA TRP A 31 -38.62 -7.32 19.03
C TRP A 31 -39.85 -6.91 18.20
N LEU A 32 -39.76 -6.99 16.87
CA LEU A 32 -40.89 -6.74 15.97
C LEU A 32 -42.01 -7.79 16.12
N LEU A 33 -41.67 -9.06 16.30
CA LEU A 33 -42.67 -10.13 16.52
C LEU A 33 -43.44 -9.98 17.84
N LEU A 34 -42.83 -9.34 18.83
CA LEU A 34 -43.45 -9.07 20.14
C LEU A 34 -44.29 -7.79 20.16
N LEU A 35 -44.21 -6.96 19.11
CA LEU A 35 -44.86 -5.65 19.02
C LEU A 35 -46.38 -5.72 19.25
N ASP A 36 -47.02 -6.69 18.60
CA ASP A 36 -48.48 -6.83 18.65
C ASP A 36 -48.99 -7.56 19.90
N ARG A 37 -48.13 -8.34 20.58
CA ARG A 37 -48.54 -9.24 21.67
C ARG A 37 -48.13 -8.79 23.06
N HIS A 38 -47.02 -8.06 23.21
CA HIS A 38 -46.44 -7.75 24.51
C HIS A 38 -45.81 -6.33 24.56
N PRO A 39 -46.61 -5.25 24.63
CA PRO A 39 -46.12 -3.88 24.51
C PRO A 39 -45.12 -3.45 25.60
N LEU A 40 -45.23 -3.98 26.82
CA LEU A 40 -44.23 -3.71 27.88
C LEU A 40 -42.88 -4.40 27.62
N ALA A 41 -42.90 -5.61 27.04
CA ALA A 41 -41.68 -6.32 26.65
C ALA A 41 -40.98 -5.62 25.47
N VAL A 42 -41.74 -4.94 24.61
CA VAL A 42 -41.22 -4.12 23.52
C VAL A 42 -40.47 -2.91 24.07
N ILE A 43 -41.03 -2.19 25.04
CA ILE A 43 -40.34 -1.02 25.64
C ILE A 43 -39.00 -1.45 26.26
N ALA A 44 -38.99 -2.56 27.02
CA ALA A 44 -37.77 -3.10 27.60
C ALA A 44 -36.78 -3.63 26.55
N GLY A 45 -37.27 -4.35 25.53
CA GLY A 45 -36.46 -4.91 24.46
C GLY A 45 -35.85 -3.86 23.53
N GLY A 46 -36.44 -2.67 23.44
CA GLY A 46 -35.95 -1.56 22.62
C GLY A 46 -34.55 -1.10 23.02
N VAL A 47 -34.19 -1.23 24.31
CA VAL A 47 -32.85 -0.91 24.84
C VAL A 47 -31.75 -1.77 24.19
N ILE A 48 -32.08 -2.97 23.71
CA ILE A 48 -31.15 -3.88 23.04
C ILE A 48 -31.35 -3.84 21.52
N ALA A 49 -32.61 -3.86 21.06
CA ALA A 49 -32.93 -3.92 19.64
C ALA A 49 -32.49 -2.66 18.88
N VAL A 50 -32.65 -1.46 19.46
CA VAL A 50 -32.29 -0.20 18.79
C VAL A 50 -30.76 -0.08 18.61
N PRO A 51 -29.91 -0.29 19.64
CA PRO A 51 -28.46 -0.31 19.43
C PRO A 51 -27.99 -1.41 18.48
N ALA A 52 -28.60 -2.61 18.52
CA ALA A 52 -28.27 -3.69 17.61
C ALA A 52 -28.59 -3.34 16.14
N ALA A 53 -29.75 -2.73 15.89
CA ALA A 53 -30.15 -2.24 14.58
C ALA A 53 -29.20 -1.13 14.08
N MET A 54 -28.85 -0.18 14.95
CA MET A 54 -27.95 0.92 14.62
C MET A 54 -26.55 0.39 14.27
N LEU A 55 -26.04 -0.58 15.03
CA LEU A 55 -24.75 -1.23 14.74
C LEU A 55 -24.79 -1.99 13.42
N ALA A 56 -25.83 -2.79 13.17
CA ALA A 56 -26.00 -3.51 11.91
C ALA A 56 -26.04 -2.55 10.71
N PHE A 57 -26.70 -1.40 10.88
CA PHE A 57 -26.77 -0.36 9.86
C PHE A 57 -25.41 0.30 9.59
N VAL A 58 -24.66 0.67 10.63
CA VAL A 58 -23.31 1.25 10.50
C VAL A 58 -22.35 0.26 9.83
N LEU A 59 -22.39 -1.02 10.23
CA LEU A 59 -21.60 -2.10 9.62
C LEU A 59 -21.94 -2.29 8.13
N LEU A 60 -23.22 -2.22 7.77
CA LEU A 60 -23.67 -2.33 6.38
C LEU A 60 -23.20 -1.14 5.53
N ILE A 61 -23.27 0.08 6.09
CA ILE A 61 -22.71 1.28 5.45
C ILE A 61 -21.21 1.12 5.27
N GLY A 62 -20.48 0.67 6.30
CA GLY A 62 -19.05 0.37 6.22
C GLY A 62 -18.73 -0.62 5.11
N ALA A 63 -19.47 -1.73 5.02
CA ALA A 63 -19.28 -2.71 3.95
C ALA A 63 -19.56 -2.16 2.55
N LEU A 64 -20.48 -1.21 2.40
CA LEU A 64 -20.83 -0.61 1.10
C LEU A 64 -19.83 0.48 0.68
N PHE A 65 -19.37 1.32 1.62
CA PHE A 65 -18.62 2.54 1.33
C PHE A 65 -17.12 2.48 1.70
N ALA A 66 -16.66 1.49 2.49
CA ALA A 66 -15.23 1.31 2.75
C ALA A 66 -14.48 1.10 1.44
N GLY A 67 -13.48 1.95 1.16
CA GLY A 67 -12.65 1.91 -0.05
C GLY A 67 -13.17 2.69 -1.26
N PHE A 68 -14.37 3.29 -1.20
CA PHE A 68 -14.85 4.19 -2.25
C PHE A 68 -14.28 5.60 -2.08
N ARG A 69 -13.01 5.79 -2.47
CA ARG A 69 -12.48 7.11 -2.77
C ARG A 69 -11.90 7.09 -4.17
N PRO A 70 -12.67 7.50 -5.21
CA PRO A 70 -12.10 7.64 -6.54
C PRO A 70 -11.00 8.71 -6.45
N SER A 71 -9.77 8.28 -6.63
CA SER A 71 -8.65 9.20 -6.70
C SER A 71 -8.70 9.82 -8.10
N ARG A 72 -9.02 11.11 -8.21
CA ARG A 72 -8.87 11.83 -9.49
C ARG A 72 -7.39 12.08 -9.72
N VAL A 73 -6.64 11.02 -10.00
CA VAL A 73 -5.22 11.15 -10.30
C VAL A 73 -5.08 11.31 -11.81
N GLU A 74 -4.59 12.48 -12.20
CA GLU A 74 -4.27 12.78 -13.58
C GLU A 74 -2.97 12.05 -13.94
N GLY A 75 -3.10 10.97 -14.73
CA GLY A 75 -1.95 10.18 -15.15
C GLY A 75 -1.15 10.86 -16.26
N ILE A 76 0.11 10.43 -16.42
CA ILE A 76 0.93 10.84 -17.57
C ILE A 76 0.41 10.19 -18.85
N THR A 77 0.40 10.93 -19.96
CA THR A 77 -0.09 10.41 -21.24
C THR A 77 0.99 9.58 -21.93
N ARG A 78 0.57 8.83 -22.96
CA ARG A 78 1.51 8.02 -23.76
C ARG A 78 2.45 8.89 -24.58
N GLU A 79 1.95 10.02 -25.05
CA GLU A 79 2.70 11.00 -25.84
C GLU A 79 3.78 11.69 -25.00
N SER A 80 3.50 11.89 -23.71
CA SER A 80 4.41 12.60 -22.81
C SER A 80 5.56 11.72 -22.30
N ALA A 81 5.36 10.40 -22.21
CA ALA A 81 6.37 9.45 -21.70
C ALA A 81 6.39 8.11 -22.49
N PRO A 82 6.62 8.14 -23.82
CA PRO A 82 6.38 6.97 -24.68
C PRO A 82 7.25 5.76 -24.33
N LYS A 83 8.48 5.99 -23.86
CA LYS A 83 9.41 4.92 -23.47
C LYS A 83 8.97 4.22 -22.20
N LEU A 84 8.57 4.97 -21.16
CA LEU A 84 8.00 4.39 -19.93
C LEU A 84 6.77 3.52 -20.23
N TRP A 85 5.89 4.01 -21.11
CA TRP A 85 4.74 3.24 -21.57
C TRP A 85 5.12 1.99 -22.37
N ALA A 86 6.22 2.02 -23.12
CA ALA A 86 6.71 0.86 -23.86
C ALA A 86 7.26 -0.23 -22.92
N VAL A 87 7.98 0.16 -21.86
CA VAL A 87 8.43 -0.79 -20.83
C VAL A 87 7.24 -1.41 -20.10
N TRP A 88 6.23 -0.61 -19.73
CA TRP A 88 5.02 -1.19 -19.11
C TRP A 88 4.27 -2.11 -20.08
N GLU A 89 4.16 -1.74 -21.36
CA GLU A 89 3.51 -2.58 -22.37
C GLU A 89 4.26 -3.90 -22.60
N SER A 90 5.59 -3.91 -22.54
CA SER A 90 6.37 -5.14 -22.72
C SER A 90 6.16 -6.13 -21.58
N VAL A 91 5.93 -5.63 -20.36
CA VAL A 91 5.66 -6.45 -19.17
C VAL A 91 4.20 -6.90 -19.09
N ALA A 92 3.25 -5.96 -19.19
CA ALA A 92 1.83 -6.22 -18.94
C ALA A 92 1.02 -6.59 -20.20
N GLY A 93 1.60 -6.36 -21.39
CA GLY A 93 0.94 -6.52 -22.67
C GLY A 93 0.00 -5.36 -23.04
N LYS A 94 -0.25 -5.22 -24.35
CA LYS A 94 -1.06 -4.15 -24.97
C LYS A 94 -2.41 -3.92 -24.30
N HIS A 95 -3.15 -5.00 -24.04
CA HIS A 95 -4.50 -4.90 -23.50
C HIS A 95 -4.51 -4.31 -22.09
N ARG A 96 -3.59 -4.76 -21.23
CA ARG A 96 -3.50 -4.28 -19.85
C ARG A 96 -2.96 -2.85 -19.79
N ALA A 97 -1.91 -2.57 -20.58
CA ALA A 97 -1.34 -1.23 -20.70
C ALA A 97 -2.40 -0.21 -21.14
N GLY A 98 -3.22 -0.53 -22.14
CA GLY A 98 -4.32 0.34 -22.58
C GLY A 98 -5.41 0.61 -21.53
N ARG A 99 -5.44 -0.14 -20.42
CA ARG A 99 -6.36 0.02 -19.28
C ARG A 99 -5.63 0.41 -17.98
N THR A 100 -4.43 0.96 -18.10
CA THR A 100 -3.61 1.42 -16.96
C THR A 100 -3.53 2.95 -16.98
N THR A 101 -3.49 3.57 -15.82
CA THR A 101 -3.06 4.95 -15.62
C THR A 101 -1.68 4.90 -14.99
N ILE A 102 -0.69 5.55 -15.59
CA ILE A 102 0.63 5.69 -14.96
C ILE A 102 0.67 7.05 -14.27
N VAL A 103 1.12 7.07 -13.02
CA VAL A 103 1.25 8.27 -12.17
C VAL A 103 2.67 8.33 -11.66
N LEU A 104 3.27 9.52 -11.64
CA LEU A 104 4.58 9.71 -11.01
C LEU A 104 4.40 10.08 -9.53
N SER A 105 5.30 9.64 -8.66
CA SER A 105 5.34 10.03 -7.25
C SER A 105 6.73 10.49 -6.81
N SER A 106 6.81 11.09 -5.62
CA SER A 106 8.06 11.50 -4.97
C SER A 106 8.69 10.43 -4.08
N ASP A 107 8.09 9.24 -3.99
CA ASP A 107 8.53 8.15 -3.12
C ASP A 107 9.52 7.20 -3.82
N LEU A 108 10.41 6.54 -3.06
CA LEU A 108 11.22 5.44 -3.56
C LEU A 108 10.37 4.15 -3.64
N ASN A 109 9.39 4.14 -4.53
CA ASN A 109 8.49 2.99 -4.67
C ASN A 109 7.86 2.87 -6.06
N ALA A 110 7.44 1.67 -6.42
CA ALA A 110 6.43 1.43 -7.45
C ALA A 110 5.26 0.70 -6.80
N SER A 111 4.04 1.00 -7.21
CA SER A 111 2.87 0.25 -6.74
C SER A 111 1.80 0.18 -7.80
N ILE A 112 1.07 -0.93 -7.85
CA ILE A 112 -0.09 -1.07 -8.72
C ILE A 112 -1.38 -1.35 -7.93
N GLY A 113 -2.39 -0.50 -8.13
CA GLY A 113 -3.72 -0.65 -7.55
C GLY A 113 -4.79 -0.90 -8.63
N GLU A 114 -5.87 -1.64 -8.31
CA GLU A 114 -7.06 -1.71 -9.16
C GLU A 114 -8.20 -0.88 -8.58
N GLU A 115 -8.65 0.14 -9.34
CA GLU A 115 -9.92 0.79 -9.05
C GLU A 115 -11.09 -0.03 -9.61
N ARG A 116 -12.14 -0.18 -8.80
CA ARG A 116 -13.38 -0.91 -9.11
C ARG A 116 -14.58 0.05 -9.12
N PRO A 117 -14.74 0.89 -10.15
CA PRO A 117 -15.91 1.77 -10.27
C PRO A 117 -17.20 0.95 -10.28
N PHE A 118 -18.20 1.40 -9.51
CA PHE A 118 -19.51 0.74 -9.36
C PHE A 118 -19.41 -0.77 -9.09
N LEU A 119 -18.64 -1.17 -8.07
CA LEU A 119 -18.46 -2.58 -7.69
C LEU A 119 -17.86 -3.46 -8.80
N GLY A 120 -17.21 -2.85 -9.82
CA GLY A 120 -16.59 -3.55 -10.94
C GLY A 120 -17.48 -3.69 -12.19
N LEU A 121 -18.70 -3.14 -12.18
CA LEU A 121 -19.61 -3.19 -13.34
C LEU A 121 -19.09 -2.42 -14.56
N LEU A 122 -18.32 -1.34 -14.35
CA LEU A 122 -17.68 -0.57 -15.42
C LEU A 122 -16.27 -1.09 -15.76
N GLY A 123 -15.94 -2.30 -15.31
CA GLY A 123 -14.63 -2.91 -15.45
C GLY A 123 -13.59 -2.36 -14.46
N ARG A 124 -12.37 -2.88 -14.58
CA ARG A 124 -11.25 -2.54 -13.69
C ARG A 124 -10.26 -1.64 -14.41
N ARG A 125 -9.75 -0.64 -13.71
CA ARG A 125 -8.67 0.25 -14.16
C ARG A 125 -7.48 0.07 -13.23
N ALA A 126 -6.31 -0.19 -13.80
CA ALA A 126 -5.08 -0.27 -13.01
C ALA A 126 -4.49 1.13 -12.86
N ILE A 127 -4.00 1.47 -11.68
CA ILE A 127 -3.21 2.68 -11.43
C ILE A 127 -1.82 2.21 -11.04
N LEU A 128 -0.84 2.45 -11.91
CA LEU A 128 0.57 2.19 -11.67
C LEU A 128 1.22 3.50 -11.21
N THR A 129 1.60 3.56 -9.95
CA THR A 129 2.36 4.68 -9.38
C THR A 129 3.84 4.35 -9.47
N VAL A 130 4.65 5.27 -10.01
CA VAL A 130 6.09 5.11 -10.22
C VAL A 130 6.83 6.28 -9.59
N GLY A 131 7.69 5.98 -8.63
CA GLY A 131 8.55 6.94 -7.97
C GLY A 131 9.62 7.54 -8.87
N ILE A 132 9.77 8.86 -8.86
CA ILE A 132 10.91 9.55 -9.47
C ILE A 132 12.23 9.08 -8.85
N PRO A 133 12.38 8.97 -7.51
CA PRO A 133 13.57 8.38 -6.90
C PRO A 133 13.87 6.96 -7.37
N LEU A 134 12.84 6.13 -7.57
CA LEU A 134 12.99 4.76 -8.05
C LEU A 134 13.61 4.74 -9.45
N LEU A 135 13.10 5.56 -10.36
CA LEU A 135 13.66 5.71 -11.70
C LEU A 135 15.10 6.25 -11.67
N ALA A 136 15.46 7.04 -10.66
CA ALA A 136 16.80 7.62 -10.52
C ALA A 136 17.87 6.59 -10.11
N VAL A 137 17.48 5.56 -9.34
CA VAL A 137 18.41 4.54 -8.80
C VAL A 137 18.37 3.21 -9.53
N THR A 138 17.53 3.09 -10.56
CA THR A 138 17.39 1.90 -11.40
C THR A 138 17.77 2.22 -12.83
N ASP A 139 18.18 1.21 -13.60
CA ASP A 139 18.20 1.31 -15.07
C ASP A 139 16.95 0.65 -15.66
N GLU A 140 16.79 0.68 -16.98
CA GLU A 140 15.60 0.14 -17.66
C GLU A 140 15.37 -1.36 -17.38
N LYS A 141 16.43 -2.15 -17.22
CA LYS A 141 16.32 -3.59 -16.95
C LYS A 141 15.84 -3.87 -15.53
N ALA A 142 16.48 -3.24 -14.54
CA ALA A 142 16.08 -3.35 -13.14
C ALA A 142 14.65 -2.80 -12.96
N PHE A 143 14.33 -1.68 -13.61
CA PHE A 143 12.99 -1.11 -13.59
C PHE A 143 11.94 -2.04 -14.22
N SER A 144 12.25 -2.68 -15.35
CA SER A 144 11.38 -3.69 -15.95
C SER A 144 11.13 -4.88 -15.02
N ALA A 145 12.14 -5.33 -14.27
CA ALA A 145 11.98 -6.39 -13.28
C ALA A 145 11.05 -5.97 -12.12
N ILE A 146 11.13 -4.71 -11.67
CA ILE A 146 10.20 -4.14 -10.68
C ILE A 146 8.77 -4.11 -11.23
N LEU A 147 8.59 -3.66 -12.48
CA LEU A 147 7.27 -3.69 -13.11
C LEU A 147 6.72 -5.12 -13.28
N ALA A 148 7.59 -6.11 -13.49
CA ALA A 148 7.18 -7.51 -13.54
C ALA A 148 6.72 -8.03 -12.17
N HIS A 149 7.37 -7.58 -11.08
CA HIS A 149 6.94 -7.84 -9.71
C HIS A 149 5.56 -7.20 -9.44
N GLU A 150 5.37 -5.92 -9.76
CA GLU A 150 4.06 -5.25 -9.63
C GLU A 150 2.97 -5.95 -10.46
N HIS A 151 3.30 -6.33 -11.69
CA HIS A 151 2.36 -7.06 -12.54
C HIS A 151 2.01 -8.45 -11.99
N ALA A 152 2.93 -9.11 -11.28
CA ALA A 152 2.66 -10.38 -10.60
C ALA A 152 1.60 -10.21 -9.51
N HIS A 153 1.70 -9.18 -8.67
CA HIS A 153 0.68 -8.84 -7.67
C HIS A 153 -0.70 -8.66 -8.30
N LEU A 154 -0.75 -7.99 -9.45
CA LEU A 154 -1.99 -7.80 -10.21
C LEU A 154 -2.54 -9.12 -10.76
N LYS A 155 -1.68 -9.97 -11.34
CA LYS A 155 -2.06 -11.23 -12.00
C LYS A 155 -2.53 -12.28 -11.02
N ASN A 156 -1.79 -12.49 -9.94
CA ASN A 156 -2.09 -13.51 -8.95
C ASN A 156 -3.29 -13.13 -8.09
N ARG A 157 -3.75 -11.87 -8.16
CA ARG A 157 -4.72 -11.30 -7.23
C ARG A 157 -4.26 -11.48 -5.78
N ASP A 158 -2.95 -11.58 -5.55
CA ASP A 158 -2.34 -11.85 -4.24
C ASP A 158 -2.63 -10.71 -3.25
N THR A 159 -2.98 -9.54 -3.79
CA THR A 159 -3.49 -8.43 -3.00
C THR A 159 -4.89 -8.68 -2.45
N ASN A 160 -5.71 -9.57 -3.02
CA ASN A 160 -7.07 -9.78 -2.53
C ASN A 160 -7.07 -10.31 -1.09
N GLY A 161 -6.27 -11.30 -0.69
CA GLY A 161 -6.35 -11.87 0.67
C GLY A 161 -6.03 -10.84 1.77
N GLY A 162 -4.84 -10.25 1.69
CA GLY A 162 -4.39 -9.21 2.63
C GLY A 162 -5.21 -7.92 2.54
N LEU A 163 -5.50 -7.42 1.33
CA LEU A 163 -6.37 -6.24 1.18
C LEU A 163 -7.79 -6.52 1.66
N ASN A 164 -8.34 -7.71 1.42
CA ASN A 164 -9.68 -8.08 1.88
C ASN A 164 -9.74 -8.10 3.41
N LEU A 165 -8.69 -8.61 4.09
CA LEU A 165 -8.59 -8.55 5.54
C LEU A 165 -8.43 -7.11 6.04
N ALA A 166 -7.63 -6.28 5.37
CA ALA A 166 -7.48 -4.87 5.69
C ALA A 166 -8.76 -4.05 5.44
N GLU A 167 -9.53 -4.37 4.39
CA GLU A 167 -10.84 -3.78 4.11
C GLU A 167 -11.89 -4.19 5.14
N LEU A 168 -11.85 -5.46 5.59
CA LEU A 168 -12.66 -5.93 6.71
C LEU A 168 -12.30 -5.18 7.99
N ASP A 169 -11.02 -5.01 8.28
CA ASP A 169 -10.57 -4.28 9.46
C ASP A 169 -11.00 -2.80 9.42
N LYS A 170 -10.79 -2.12 8.29
CA LYS A 170 -11.26 -0.73 8.06
C LYS A 170 -12.78 -0.57 8.17
N SER A 171 -13.56 -1.60 7.89
CA SER A 171 -15.02 -1.54 8.08
C SER A 171 -15.39 -1.39 9.55
N PHE A 172 -14.53 -1.85 10.47
CA PHE A 172 -14.69 -1.66 11.91
C PHE A 172 -14.26 -0.27 12.37
N ASP A 173 -13.30 0.38 11.70
CA ASP A 173 -12.89 1.77 12.02
C ASP A 173 -14.06 2.74 11.91
N LEU A 174 -14.94 2.56 10.93
CA LEU A 174 -16.15 3.38 10.78
C LEU A 174 -17.08 3.29 12.01
N ILE A 175 -17.07 2.16 12.72
CA ILE A 175 -17.80 2.00 13.99
C ILE A 175 -17.19 2.91 15.06
N PHE A 176 -15.86 2.95 15.14
CA PHE A 176 -15.15 3.76 16.14
C PHE A 176 -15.18 5.26 15.82
N GLU A 177 -15.30 5.64 14.55
CA GLU A 177 -15.61 7.03 14.18
C GLU A 177 -16.98 7.46 14.71
N TYR A 178 -18.00 6.60 14.58
CA TYR A 178 -19.37 6.91 15.02
C TYR A 178 -19.56 6.76 16.54
N ALA A 179 -18.95 5.73 17.14
CA ALA A 179 -19.01 5.41 18.56
C ALA A 179 -17.58 5.28 19.13
N PRO A 180 -16.92 6.41 19.45
CA PRO A 180 -15.53 6.38 19.90
C PRO A 180 -15.38 5.62 21.21
N PRO A 181 -14.39 4.70 21.32
CA PRO A 181 -14.07 4.04 22.57
C PRO A 181 -13.62 5.07 23.61
N GLY A 182 -14.05 4.88 24.86
CA GLY A 182 -13.76 5.82 25.96
C GLY A 182 -14.66 7.07 26.03
N LYS A 183 -15.42 7.39 24.96
CA LYS A 183 -16.45 8.45 24.98
C LYS A 183 -17.88 7.91 25.05
N THR A 184 -18.09 6.69 24.56
CA THR A 184 -19.40 6.03 24.53
C THR A 184 -19.32 4.64 25.14
N VAL A 185 -20.38 4.23 25.85
CA VAL A 185 -20.48 2.88 26.45
C VAL A 185 -20.48 1.81 25.35
N SER A 186 -21.21 2.07 24.25
CA SER A 186 -21.25 1.19 23.08
C SER A 186 -19.89 1.05 22.40
N GLY A 187 -19.18 2.16 22.17
CA GLY A 187 -17.84 2.15 21.56
C GLY A 187 -16.83 1.34 22.37
N SER A 188 -16.81 1.51 23.69
CA SER A 188 -15.93 0.74 24.58
C SER A 188 -16.27 -0.76 24.58
N LEU A 189 -17.56 -1.11 24.55
CA LEU A 189 -18.00 -2.51 24.45
C LEU A 189 -17.58 -3.14 23.11
N PHE A 190 -17.77 -2.43 21.99
CA PHE A 190 -17.37 -2.92 20.68
C PHE A 190 -15.86 -3.07 20.56
N TYR A 191 -15.10 -2.11 21.09
CA TYR A 191 -13.65 -2.21 21.11
C TYR A 191 -13.19 -3.47 21.85
N TRP A 192 -13.76 -3.77 23.02
CA TRP A 192 -13.42 -4.97 23.77
C TRP A 192 -13.73 -6.28 23.00
N ILE A 193 -14.83 -6.31 22.23
CA ILE A 193 -15.23 -7.48 21.44
C ILE A 193 -14.37 -7.62 20.16
N LEU A 194 -14.08 -6.51 19.48
CA LEU A 194 -13.44 -6.50 18.15
C LEU A 194 -11.91 -6.38 18.19
N ALA A 195 -11.31 -5.81 19.23
CA ALA A 195 -9.85 -5.64 19.31
C ALA A 195 -9.06 -6.97 19.19
N PRO A 196 -9.50 -8.10 19.77
CA PRO A 196 -8.82 -9.38 19.53
C PRO A 196 -8.91 -9.85 18.08
N LEU A 197 -10.00 -9.47 17.39
CA LEU A 197 -10.22 -9.77 15.98
C LEU A 197 -9.31 -8.92 15.10
N SER A 198 -9.29 -7.59 15.28
CA SER A 198 -8.42 -6.70 14.49
C SER A 198 -6.96 -7.13 14.58
N TYR A 199 -6.45 -7.39 15.78
CA TYR A 199 -5.09 -7.88 15.97
C TYR A 199 -4.80 -9.21 15.24
N SER A 200 -5.80 -10.09 15.16
CA SER A 200 -5.66 -11.36 14.44
C SER A 200 -5.74 -11.18 12.92
N LEU A 201 -6.57 -10.25 12.44
CA LEU A 201 -6.67 -9.89 11.02
C LEU A 201 -5.39 -9.23 10.53
N GLU A 202 -4.83 -8.30 11.30
CA GLU A 202 -3.57 -7.62 11.01
C GLU A 202 -2.43 -8.64 10.87
N ARG A 203 -2.27 -9.54 11.85
CA ARG A 203 -1.22 -10.57 11.81
C ARG A 203 -1.35 -11.51 10.60
N GLU A 204 -2.57 -11.98 10.28
CA GLU A 204 -2.76 -12.84 9.11
C GLU A 204 -2.58 -12.04 7.81
N GLY A 205 -2.98 -10.77 7.79
CA GLY A 205 -2.74 -9.84 6.69
C GLY A 205 -1.25 -9.68 6.38
N ILE A 206 -0.43 -9.40 7.41
CA ILE A 206 1.04 -9.33 7.28
C ILE A 206 1.59 -10.64 6.73
N ARG A 207 1.16 -11.78 7.25
CA ARG A 207 1.64 -13.10 6.79
C ARG A 207 1.30 -13.36 5.31
N LEU A 208 0.08 -13.03 4.88
CA LEU A 208 -0.34 -13.17 3.49
C LEU A 208 0.42 -12.19 2.59
N SER A 209 0.63 -10.95 3.03
CA SER A 209 1.42 -9.95 2.32
C SER A 209 2.85 -10.41 2.10
N ARG A 210 3.52 -10.89 3.16
CA ARG A 210 4.90 -11.41 3.06
C ARG A 210 5.02 -12.57 2.08
N ARG A 211 4.04 -13.48 2.06
CA ARG A 211 4.01 -14.58 1.08
C ARG A 211 3.81 -14.07 -0.35
N ALA A 212 2.92 -13.10 -0.53
CA ALA A 212 2.65 -12.48 -1.83
C ALA A 212 3.91 -11.81 -2.42
N GLU A 213 4.70 -11.13 -1.58
CA GLU A 213 5.98 -10.52 -2.00
C GLU A 213 6.96 -11.56 -2.54
N ILE A 214 7.12 -12.69 -1.84
CA ILE A 214 8.01 -13.78 -2.26
C ILE A 214 7.52 -14.42 -3.57
N ASP A 215 6.22 -14.63 -3.71
CA ASP A 215 5.65 -15.21 -4.92
C ASP A 215 5.73 -14.22 -6.12
N ALA A 216 5.61 -12.92 -5.87
CA ALA A 216 5.83 -11.86 -6.87
C ALA A 216 7.30 -11.74 -7.28
N ASP A 217 8.25 -11.82 -6.34
CA ASP A 217 9.69 -11.84 -6.63
C ASP A 217 10.05 -13.02 -7.53
N ARG A 218 9.56 -14.22 -7.19
CA ARG A 218 9.74 -15.41 -8.04
C ARG A 218 9.15 -15.21 -9.42
N HIS A 219 7.95 -14.63 -9.51
CA HIS A 219 7.32 -14.36 -10.79
C HIS A 219 8.16 -13.41 -11.66
N ALA A 220 8.69 -12.34 -11.08
CA ALA A 220 9.56 -11.39 -11.77
C ALA A 220 10.83 -12.10 -12.29
N ALA A 221 11.47 -12.90 -11.45
CA ALA A 221 12.67 -13.67 -11.82
C ALA A 221 12.41 -14.73 -12.90
N MET A 222 11.24 -15.39 -12.89
CA MET A 222 10.86 -16.40 -13.89
C MET A 222 10.40 -15.82 -15.22
N SER A 223 9.81 -14.63 -15.21
CA SER A 223 9.24 -14.00 -16.42
C SER A 223 10.27 -13.19 -17.21
N GLY A 224 11.38 -12.82 -16.57
CA GLY A 224 12.47 -12.05 -17.15
C GLY A 224 13.83 -12.66 -16.83
N ASP A 225 14.76 -11.81 -16.43
CA ASP A 225 16.10 -12.21 -16.01
C ASP A 225 16.16 -12.27 -14.47
N SER A 226 16.47 -13.45 -13.93
CA SER A 226 16.61 -13.68 -12.49
C SER A 226 17.66 -12.79 -11.83
N TYR A 227 18.76 -12.47 -12.53
CA TYR A 227 19.79 -11.57 -12.01
C TYR A 227 19.26 -10.15 -11.93
N GLU A 228 18.52 -9.69 -12.94
CA GLU A 228 17.93 -8.34 -12.95
C GLU A 228 16.88 -8.16 -11.86
N ALA A 229 16.10 -9.22 -11.55
CA ALA A 229 15.17 -9.20 -10.42
C ALA A 229 15.90 -9.06 -9.06
N ALA A 230 16.95 -9.86 -8.82
CA ALA A 230 17.73 -9.77 -7.60
C ALA A 230 18.49 -8.43 -7.48
N ARG A 231 19.04 -7.96 -8.60
CA ARG A 231 19.71 -6.67 -8.72
C ARG A 231 18.75 -5.52 -8.43
N ALA A 232 17.53 -5.55 -8.97
CA ALA A 232 16.52 -4.54 -8.70
C ALA A 232 16.16 -4.46 -7.20
N LEU A 233 15.95 -5.62 -6.54
CA LEU A 233 15.71 -5.68 -5.10
C LEU A 233 16.85 -5.01 -4.31
N LEU A 234 18.10 -5.33 -4.64
CA LEU A 234 19.27 -4.77 -3.97
C LEU A 234 19.50 -3.28 -4.26
N LEU A 235 19.21 -2.81 -5.47
CA LEU A 235 19.27 -1.39 -5.82
C LEU A 235 18.28 -0.59 -4.98
N ILE A 236 17.03 -1.06 -4.84
CA ILE A 236 16.03 -0.42 -3.98
C ILE A 236 16.46 -0.49 -2.52
N ALA A 237 16.88 -1.66 -2.04
CA ALA A 237 17.27 -1.88 -0.65
C ALA A 237 18.45 -0.99 -0.24
N ALA A 238 19.46 -0.86 -1.11
CA ALA A 238 20.59 0.02 -0.89
C ALA A 238 20.17 1.50 -0.93
N ALA A 239 19.33 1.89 -1.90
CA ALA A 239 18.83 3.25 -2.02
C ALA A 239 18.00 3.69 -0.81
N ASP A 240 17.14 2.81 -0.29
CA ASP A 240 16.35 3.02 0.92
C ASP A 240 17.25 3.40 2.11
N LYS A 241 18.25 2.56 2.42
CA LYS A 241 19.19 2.81 3.51
C LYS A 241 20.08 4.02 3.26
N PHE A 242 20.48 4.26 2.01
CA PHE A 242 21.28 5.41 1.64
C PHE A 242 20.51 6.73 1.81
N PHE A 243 19.27 6.80 1.33
CA PHE A 243 18.46 8.01 1.47
C PHE A 243 18.02 8.23 2.91
N ASP A 244 17.75 7.18 3.69
CA ASP A 244 17.54 7.30 5.13
C ASP A 244 18.72 8.00 5.81
N ASP A 245 19.94 7.53 5.58
CA ASP A 245 21.14 8.07 6.23
C ASP A 245 21.50 9.48 5.75
N ARG A 246 21.37 9.74 4.44
CA ARG A 246 21.90 10.95 3.79
C ARG A 246 20.86 12.05 3.62
N VAL A 247 19.58 11.71 3.58
CA VAL A 247 18.50 12.66 3.29
C VAL A 247 17.49 12.70 4.44
N TYR A 248 16.79 11.60 4.72
CA TYR A 248 15.62 11.64 5.60
C TYR A 248 15.98 11.82 7.08
N ASN A 249 17.00 11.12 7.59
CA ASN A 249 17.44 11.29 8.97
C ASN A 249 18.02 12.71 9.23
N PRO A 250 18.88 13.28 8.38
CA PRO A 250 19.30 14.68 8.48
C PRO A 250 18.12 15.65 8.39
N LEU A 251 17.22 15.48 7.41
CA LEU A 251 16.05 16.34 7.22
C LEU A 251 15.13 16.32 8.45
N LYS A 252 14.89 15.15 9.05
CA LYS A 252 14.11 15.02 10.27
C LYS A 252 14.72 15.81 11.43
N ARG A 253 16.05 15.82 11.56
CA ARG A 253 16.76 16.62 12.59
C ARG A 253 16.67 18.12 12.30
N GLU A 254 16.82 18.52 11.04
CA GLU A 254 16.67 19.93 10.63
C GLU A 254 15.27 20.46 10.94
N LEU A 255 14.22 19.65 10.69
CA LEU A 255 12.83 20.03 10.94
C LEU A 255 12.51 20.29 12.42
N LEU A 256 13.23 19.68 13.38
CA LEU A 256 12.97 19.86 14.82
C LEU A 256 13.24 21.29 15.32
N GLY A 257 13.98 22.11 14.56
CA GLY A 257 14.30 23.50 14.93
C GLY A 257 14.12 24.50 13.79
N ALA A 258 13.42 24.11 12.73
CA ALA A 258 13.27 24.94 11.54
C ALA A 258 12.21 26.03 11.75
N MET A 259 12.56 27.29 11.46
CA MET A 259 11.61 28.42 11.40
C MET A 259 11.03 28.63 10.00
N ALA A 260 11.59 27.96 9.00
CA ALA A 260 11.12 27.97 7.62
C ALA A 260 11.34 26.58 7.02
N PRO A 261 10.53 26.15 6.04
CA PRO A 261 10.72 24.86 5.38
C PRO A 261 12.15 24.73 4.84
N PRO A 262 12.89 23.68 5.24
CA PRO A 262 14.24 23.45 4.72
C PRO A 262 14.17 22.94 3.27
N ARG A 263 15.33 22.69 2.63
CA ARG A 263 15.38 22.14 1.28
C ARG A 263 14.52 20.86 1.17
N PRO A 264 13.60 20.73 0.20
CA PRO A 264 12.69 19.58 0.07
C PRO A 264 13.39 18.22 -0.13
N PRO A 265 12.72 17.10 0.22
CA PRO A 265 13.33 15.77 0.18
C PRO A 265 13.64 15.28 -1.23
N LEU A 266 12.76 15.48 -2.22
CA LEU A 266 12.96 14.94 -3.57
C LEU A 266 14.18 15.56 -4.25
N ASP A 267 14.33 16.88 -4.16
CA ASP A 267 15.54 17.58 -4.63
C ASP A 267 16.82 17.11 -3.92
N ARG A 268 16.78 16.86 -2.60
CA ARG A 268 17.92 16.27 -1.88
C ARG A 268 18.27 14.87 -2.37
N VAL A 269 17.26 14.02 -2.57
CA VAL A 269 17.43 12.66 -3.09
C VAL A 269 18.10 12.67 -4.46
N LEU A 270 17.59 13.49 -5.38
CA LEU A 270 18.14 13.60 -6.74
C LEU A 270 19.55 14.21 -6.75
N ALA A 271 19.91 15.00 -5.74
CA ALA A 271 21.26 15.54 -5.60
C ALA A 271 22.31 14.52 -5.13
N VAL A 272 21.89 13.41 -4.50
CA VAL A 272 22.80 12.40 -3.94
C VAL A 272 22.69 11.03 -4.63
N CYS A 273 21.64 10.77 -5.43
CA CYS A 273 21.40 9.45 -6.01
C CYS A 273 22.54 8.96 -6.91
N SER A 274 23.28 9.86 -7.58
CA SER A 274 24.45 9.51 -8.40
C SER A 274 25.62 8.93 -7.59
N ASP A 275 25.67 9.16 -6.27
CA ASP A 275 26.72 8.59 -5.42
C ASP A 275 26.65 7.05 -5.40
N LEU A 276 25.43 6.48 -5.57
CA LEU A 276 25.21 5.03 -5.67
C LEU A 276 25.71 4.43 -6.99
N SER A 277 26.18 5.24 -7.96
CA SER A 277 26.93 4.72 -9.11
C SER A 277 28.33 4.21 -8.71
N SER A 278 28.80 4.53 -7.51
CA SER A 278 30.02 3.93 -6.94
C SER A 278 29.75 2.51 -6.45
N THR A 279 30.42 1.52 -7.05
CA THR A 279 30.27 0.10 -6.68
C THR A 279 30.55 -0.16 -5.19
N SER A 280 31.54 0.52 -4.60
CA SER A 280 31.88 0.31 -3.18
C SER A 280 30.76 0.80 -2.26
N LEU A 281 30.20 1.97 -2.54
CA LEU A 281 29.11 2.56 -1.77
C LEU A 281 27.83 1.74 -1.93
N LEU A 282 27.51 1.36 -3.17
CA LEU A 282 26.36 0.51 -3.45
C LEU A 282 26.45 -0.82 -2.70
N GLN A 283 27.61 -1.46 -2.71
CA GLN A 283 27.82 -2.72 -2.01
C GLN A 283 27.74 -2.57 -0.47
N GLU A 284 28.24 -1.47 0.08
CA GLU A 284 28.14 -1.14 1.50
C GLU A 284 26.67 -1.07 1.94
N TYR A 285 25.85 -0.30 1.21
CA TYR A 285 24.44 -0.13 1.55
C TYR A 285 23.61 -1.39 1.23
N ALA A 286 23.96 -2.15 0.21
CA ALA A 286 23.36 -3.46 -0.06
C ALA A 286 23.60 -4.45 1.10
N LEU A 287 24.82 -4.48 1.64
CA LEU A 287 25.16 -5.27 2.83
C LEU A 287 24.41 -4.78 4.07
N LYS A 288 24.32 -3.46 4.27
CA LYS A 288 23.56 -2.87 5.37
C LYS A 288 22.08 -3.25 5.30
N ALA A 289 21.48 -3.22 4.11
CA ALA A 289 20.09 -3.59 3.91
C ALA A 289 19.85 -5.09 4.09
N TRP A 290 20.77 -5.94 3.64
CA TRP A 290 20.73 -7.39 3.88
C TRP A 290 20.79 -7.75 5.36
N ALA A 291 21.62 -7.04 6.14
CA ALA A 291 21.82 -7.26 7.56
C ALA A 291 20.74 -6.62 8.44
N ALA A 292 19.77 -5.91 7.85
CA ALA A 292 18.68 -5.30 8.61
C ALA A 292 17.85 -6.37 9.32
N ALA A 293 17.48 -6.09 10.58
CA ALA A 293 16.63 -6.98 11.36
C ALA A 293 15.22 -7.06 10.74
N ASP A 294 14.57 -8.21 10.91
CA ASP A 294 13.16 -8.35 10.56
C ASP A 294 12.31 -7.46 11.48
N ASP A 295 11.48 -6.62 10.86
CA ASP A 295 10.41 -5.92 11.56
C ASP A 295 9.14 -6.75 11.39
N GLU A 296 8.78 -7.55 12.39
CA GLU A 296 7.60 -8.44 12.37
C GLU A 296 6.27 -7.73 12.07
N LYS A 297 6.23 -6.39 12.20
CA LYS A 297 5.06 -5.56 11.89
C LYS A 297 5.06 -5.02 10.47
N ALA A 298 6.15 -5.20 9.72
CA ALA A 298 6.24 -4.78 8.33
C ALA A 298 5.54 -5.79 7.41
N ASP A 299 4.78 -5.24 6.46
CA ASP A 299 4.05 -5.98 5.43
C ASP A 299 4.96 -6.62 4.37
N HIS A 300 6.25 -6.27 4.38
CA HIS A 300 7.28 -6.83 3.50
C HIS A 300 8.24 -7.72 4.30
N PRO A 301 8.66 -8.87 3.74
CA PRO A 301 9.67 -9.71 4.37
C PRO A 301 11.06 -9.06 4.26
N PRO A 302 12.02 -9.44 5.12
CA PRO A 302 13.39 -8.95 5.04
C PRO A 302 14.01 -9.14 3.65
N TRP A 303 14.87 -8.21 3.23
CA TRP A 303 15.56 -8.28 1.93
C TRP A 303 16.35 -9.59 1.74
N SER A 304 16.95 -10.10 2.83
CA SER A 304 17.67 -11.36 2.83
C SER A 304 16.76 -12.57 2.54
N GLU A 305 15.53 -12.58 3.06
CA GLU A 305 14.54 -13.62 2.78
C GLU A 305 14.08 -13.57 1.32
N ARG A 306 13.79 -12.37 0.81
CA ARG A 306 13.41 -12.14 -0.61
C ARG A 306 14.48 -12.66 -1.57
N LEU A 307 15.73 -12.29 -1.36
CA LEU A 307 16.85 -12.73 -2.18
C LEU A 307 17.15 -14.22 -2.03
N THR A 308 16.99 -14.78 -0.83
CA THR A 308 17.09 -16.24 -0.60
C THR A 308 16.05 -16.99 -1.41
N ALA A 309 14.83 -16.46 -1.53
CA ALA A 309 13.78 -17.06 -2.35
C ALA A 309 14.09 -17.03 -3.86
N LEU A 310 15.01 -16.16 -4.30
CA LEU A 310 15.57 -16.13 -5.65
C LEU A 310 16.84 -16.99 -5.82
N GLY A 311 17.29 -17.67 -4.76
CA GLY A 311 18.45 -18.58 -4.78
C GLY A 311 19.77 -17.95 -4.31
N TYR A 312 19.77 -16.73 -3.78
CA TYR A 312 20.97 -16.07 -3.25
C TYR A 312 21.12 -16.31 -1.76
N GLY A 313 22.12 -17.11 -1.35
CA GLY A 313 22.42 -17.36 0.08
C GLY A 313 23.27 -16.28 0.76
N SER A 314 23.74 -15.29 0.00
CA SER A 314 24.53 -14.14 0.44
C SER A 314 24.32 -12.98 -0.52
N VAL A 315 24.68 -11.75 -0.12
CA VAL A 315 24.58 -10.57 -0.99
C VAL A 315 25.45 -10.76 -2.25
N PRO A 316 24.86 -10.89 -3.46
CA PRO A 316 25.63 -10.87 -4.69
C PRO A 316 26.26 -9.50 -4.91
N THR A 317 27.42 -9.47 -5.57
CA THR A 317 27.95 -8.21 -6.11
C THR A 317 27.08 -7.79 -7.28
N ILE A 318 26.54 -6.58 -7.21
CA ILE A 318 25.67 -6.03 -8.26
C ILE A 318 26.37 -4.91 -9.03
N GLU A 319 26.06 -4.84 -10.31
CA GLU A 319 26.53 -3.76 -11.18
C GLU A 319 25.78 -2.45 -10.86
N PRO A 320 26.49 -1.33 -10.66
CA PRO A 320 25.87 -0.04 -10.41
C PRO A 320 25.09 0.46 -11.63
N VAL A 321 24.16 1.37 -11.38
CA VAL A 321 23.43 2.05 -12.45
C VAL A 321 24.30 3.16 -13.04
N LEU A 322 24.62 3.01 -14.33
CA LEU A 322 25.38 4.01 -15.11
C LEU A 322 24.45 4.98 -15.83
N VAL A 323 23.31 4.49 -16.33
CA VAL A 323 22.29 5.29 -17.02
C VAL A 323 20.96 5.06 -16.32
N PRO A 324 20.49 6.04 -15.53
CA PRO A 324 19.21 5.93 -14.85
C PRO A 324 18.02 5.77 -15.81
N ALA A 325 17.04 4.99 -15.38
CA ALA A 325 15.72 4.87 -15.98
C ALA A 325 15.06 6.27 -16.06
N LEU A 326 15.32 7.14 -15.09
CA LEU A 326 14.80 8.50 -15.05
C LEU A 326 15.17 9.29 -16.31
N SER A 327 16.47 9.37 -16.64
CA SER A 327 16.97 10.10 -17.81
C SER A 327 16.71 9.41 -19.14
N SER A 328 16.52 8.08 -19.13
CA SER A 328 16.30 7.31 -20.36
C SER A 328 14.82 7.25 -20.76
N LEU A 329 13.91 7.18 -19.78
CA LEU A 329 12.47 6.96 -19.99
C LEU A 329 11.62 8.25 -19.98
N LEU A 330 12.07 9.31 -19.29
CA LEU A 330 11.38 10.59 -19.18
C LEU A 330 12.18 11.73 -19.82
N SER A 331 11.48 12.79 -20.26
CA SER A 331 12.15 14.01 -20.74
C SER A 331 12.60 14.90 -19.57
N ASN A 332 13.67 15.68 -19.79
CA ASN A 332 14.19 16.61 -18.78
C ASN A 332 13.14 17.64 -18.35
N GLU A 333 12.29 18.08 -19.28
CA GLU A 333 11.22 19.04 -19.02
C GLU A 333 10.18 18.45 -18.06
N MET A 334 9.78 17.19 -18.29
CA MET A 334 8.83 16.47 -17.43
C MET A 334 9.40 16.21 -16.04
N ILE A 335 10.67 15.79 -15.96
CA ILE A 335 11.35 15.59 -14.68
C ILE A 335 11.37 16.91 -13.90
N ALA A 336 11.81 18.00 -14.52
CA ALA A 336 11.92 19.28 -13.86
C ALA A 336 10.55 19.84 -13.43
N GLU A 337 9.51 19.67 -14.24
CA GLU A 337 8.13 20.04 -13.89
C GLU A 337 7.64 19.27 -12.66
N ARG A 338 7.77 17.94 -12.67
CA ARG A 338 7.28 17.07 -11.59
C ARG A 338 8.05 17.26 -10.29
N VAL A 339 9.36 17.45 -10.35
CA VAL A 339 10.19 17.76 -9.17
C VAL A 339 9.73 19.07 -8.55
N ARG A 340 9.59 20.15 -9.35
CA ARG A 340 9.07 21.43 -8.85
C ARG A 340 7.68 21.30 -8.22
N HIS A 341 6.80 20.49 -8.82
CA HIS A 341 5.47 20.26 -8.29
C HIS A 341 5.50 19.61 -6.91
N PHE A 342 6.19 18.46 -6.77
CA PHE A 342 6.27 17.75 -5.49
C PHE A 342 7.02 18.53 -4.41
N ASP A 343 8.09 19.23 -4.79
CA ASP A 343 8.84 20.07 -3.85
C ASP A 343 8.00 21.24 -3.35
N SER A 344 7.22 21.87 -4.22
CA SER A 344 6.29 22.95 -3.84
C SER A 344 5.17 22.46 -2.95
N GLU A 345 4.60 21.29 -3.25
CA GLU A 345 3.56 20.66 -2.42
C GLU A 345 4.10 20.36 -1.02
N TRP A 346 5.27 19.74 -0.93
CA TRP A 346 5.93 19.44 0.33
C TRP A 346 6.26 20.71 1.12
N THR A 347 6.83 21.72 0.46
CA THR A 347 7.21 23.00 1.08
C THR A 347 5.99 23.70 1.67
N THR A 348 4.88 23.73 0.92
CA THR A 348 3.61 24.33 1.38
C THR A 348 3.08 23.61 2.60
N LYS A 349 3.06 22.27 2.57
CA LYS A 349 2.59 21.45 3.69
C LYS A 349 3.43 21.65 4.97
N ILE A 350 4.74 21.82 4.82
CA ILE A 350 5.64 22.07 5.96
C ILE A 350 5.50 23.50 6.46
N ALA A 351 5.31 24.49 5.59
CA ALA A 351 5.03 25.87 6.02
C ALA A 351 3.76 25.91 6.89
N ASP A 352 2.67 25.29 6.41
CA ASP A 352 1.41 25.19 7.15
C ASP A 352 1.54 24.45 8.49
N TYR A 353 2.49 23.52 8.60
CA TYR A 353 2.79 22.80 9.84
C TYR A 353 3.59 23.65 10.83
N LEU A 354 4.53 24.46 10.34
CA LEU A 354 5.39 25.32 11.16
C LEU A 354 4.68 26.59 11.66
N ASP A 355 3.64 27.04 10.95
CA ASP A 355 2.81 28.20 11.34
C ASP A 355 1.76 27.86 12.43
N ARG A 356 1.57 26.57 12.76
CA ARG A 356 0.66 26.08 13.81
C ARG A 356 1.38 25.86 15.13
#